data_AF-A0A6P0DSW5-F1
#
_entry.id   AF-A0A6P0DSW5-F1
#
_cell.length_a   1.000
_cell.length_b   1.000
_cell.length_c   1.000
_cell.angle_alpha   90.00
_cell.angle_beta   90.00
_cell.angle_gamma   90.00
#
_symmetry.space_group_name_H-M   'P 1'
#
loop_
_entity.id
_entity.type
_entity.pdbx_description
1 polymer ?
#
loop_
_entity_poly.entity_id
_entity_poly.type
_entity_poly.pdbx_seq_one_letter_code
_entity_poly.pdbx_strand_id
1 'polypeptide(L)'
;VEAHGEGMRLGLRGNVQSTRVGNLYLDAGVGLVRDPGPGTLALMAPTSPLSGGLTISLPHLKSIGDLLGPDVATDGQLAASLTFAGTVGAPKVSGFLTGQDVDVALYDQGIRLTKGVVRVALDQNVVDLQ
;
A
#
# COMPACT_ATOMS: atom_id res chain seq x y z
N VAL A 1 2.36 -26.06 -7.43
CA VAL A 1 1.50 -25.00 -7.98
C VAL A 1 0.31 -25.70 -8.59
N GLU A 2 -0.85 -25.66 -7.96
CA GLU A 2 -2.04 -26.36 -8.45
C GLU A 2 -2.91 -25.41 -9.26
N ALA A 3 -3.31 -25.86 -10.45
CA ALA A 3 -4.16 -25.13 -11.39
C ALA A 3 -5.36 -26.03 -11.73
N HIS A 4 -6.58 -25.51 -11.54
CA HIS A 4 -7.83 -26.09 -12.05
C HIS A 4 -8.51 -24.99 -12.90
N GLY A 5 -9.03 -25.37 -14.06
CA GLY A 5 -9.22 -24.48 -15.20
C GLY A 5 -10.44 -23.56 -15.14
N GLU A 6 -10.20 -22.25 -15.14
CA GLU A 6 -10.88 -21.20 -15.92
C GLU A 6 -10.15 -19.88 -15.64
N GLY A 7 -9.41 -19.35 -16.63
CA GLY A 7 -8.65 -18.11 -16.50
C GLY A 7 -7.23 -18.27 -15.96
N MET A 8 -6.24 -17.71 -16.67
CA MET A 8 -4.88 -17.60 -16.15
C MET A 8 -4.89 -16.56 -15.02
N ARG A 9 -4.12 -16.77 -13.95
CA ARG A 9 -3.98 -15.79 -12.85
C ARG A 9 -2.51 -15.51 -12.59
N LEU A 10 -2.16 -14.24 -12.39
CA LEU A 10 -0.84 -13.80 -11.99
C LEU A 10 -0.87 -13.46 -10.50
N GLY A 11 -0.13 -14.22 -9.69
CA GLY A 11 0.05 -13.93 -8.27
C GLY A 11 1.42 -13.29 -8.02
N LEU A 12 1.46 -12.25 -7.19
CA LEU A 12 2.64 -11.54 -6.74
C LEU A 12 2.68 -11.62 -5.22
N ARG A 13 3.77 -12.15 -4.66
CA ARG A 13 3.99 -12.20 -3.22
C ARG A 13 5.35 -11.63 -2.90
N GLY A 14 5.39 -10.68 -1.98
CA GLY A 14 6.60 -10.01 -1.52
C GLY A 14 6.61 -9.95 -0.01
N ASN A 15 7.75 -10.29 0.59
CA ASN A 15 8.01 -10.03 1.99
C ASN A 15 9.35 -9.30 2.06
N VAL A 16 9.37 -8.17 2.76
CA VAL A 16 10.56 -7.40 3.01
C VAL A 16 10.65 -7.18 4.51
N GLN A 17 11.76 -7.62 5.09
CA GLN A 17 12.09 -7.38 6.48
C GLN A 17 13.36 -6.56 6.55
N SER A 18 13.28 -5.39 7.17
CA SER A 18 14.39 -4.47 7.33
C SER A 18 14.44 -4.01 8.78
N THR A 19 15.64 -4.00 9.36
CA THR A 19 15.87 -3.41 10.68
C THR A 19 15.74 -1.89 10.65
N ARG A 20 15.93 -1.27 9.48
CA ARG A 20 15.80 0.18 9.29
C ARG A 20 14.36 0.54 8.97
N VAL A 21 13.78 -0.05 7.93
CA VAL A 21 12.46 0.38 7.41
C VAL A 21 11.30 -0.41 8.02
N GLY A 22 11.55 -1.53 8.70
CA GLY A 22 10.50 -2.39 9.27
C GLY A 22 10.07 -3.51 8.33
N ASN A 23 8.82 -3.96 8.48
CA ASN A 23 8.28 -5.13 7.79
C ASN A 23 7.22 -4.70 6.77
N LEU A 24 7.31 -5.25 5.56
CA LEU A 24 6.31 -5.10 4.52
C LEU A 24 5.96 -6.47 3.97
N TYR A 25 4.67 -6.75 3.86
CA TYR A 25 4.14 -7.96 3.26
C TYR A 25 3.09 -7.60 2.22
N LEU A 26 3.29 -8.06 1.00
CA LEU A 26 2.39 -7.88 -0.14
C LEU A 26 1.97 -9.26 -0.65
N ASP A 27 0.68 -9.45 -0.83
CA ASP A 27 0.10 -10.57 -1.56
C ASP A 27 -0.94 -9.99 -2.51
N ALA A 28 -0.77 -10.17 -3.81
CA ALA A 28 -1.68 -9.65 -4.81
C ALA A 28 -1.90 -10.68 -5.91
N GLY A 29 -3.11 -10.71 -6.45
CA GLY A 29 -3.53 -11.61 -7.52
C GLY A 29 -4.32 -10.84 -8.56
N VAL A 30 -3.97 -11.07 -9.83
CA VAL A 30 -4.69 -10.52 -10.98
C VAL A 30 -5.18 -11.67 -11.86
N GLY A 31 -6.47 -11.74 -12.11
CA GLY A 31 -7.06 -12.61 -13.12
C GLY A 31 -6.75 -12.07 -14.51
N LEU A 32 -6.08 -12.86 -15.35
CA LEU A 32 -5.71 -12.46 -16.69
C LEU A 32 -6.90 -12.64 -17.64
N VAL A 33 -7.36 -11.53 -18.19
CA VAL A 33 -8.43 -11.46 -19.20
C VAL A 33 -7.83 -10.82 -20.43
N ARG A 34 -8.08 -11.42 -21.60
CA ARG A 34 -7.61 -10.89 -22.87
C ARG A 34 -8.35 -9.60 -23.18
N ASP A 35 -7.60 -8.54 -23.47
CA ASP A 35 -8.18 -7.31 -23.98
C ASP A 35 -8.69 -7.53 -25.43
N PRO A 36 -9.98 -7.26 -25.72
CA PRO A 36 -10.52 -7.37 -27.08
C PRO A 36 -10.07 -6.24 -28.03
N GLY A 37 -9.27 -5.28 -27.56
CA GLY A 37 -8.76 -4.17 -28.37
C GLY A 37 -7.88 -4.62 -29.55
N PRO A 38 -8.07 -4.06 -30.77
CA PRO A 38 -7.33 -4.48 -31.96
C PRO A 38 -5.82 -4.29 -31.78
N GLY A 39 -5.06 -5.35 -32.02
CA GLY A 39 -3.59 -5.34 -31.96
C GLY A 39 -2.97 -5.51 -30.57
N THR A 40 -3.77 -5.69 -29.51
CA THR A 40 -3.25 -5.88 -28.16
C THR A 40 -3.15 -7.37 -27.80
N LEU A 41 -1.96 -7.83 -27.42
CA LEU A 41 -1.72 -9.15 -26.80
C LEU A 41 -1.68 -9.03 -25.27
N ALA A 42 -2.32 -8.00 -24.72
CA ALA A 42 -2.33 -7.75 -23.29
C ALA A 42 -3.22 -8.79 -22.60
N LEU A 43 -2.61 -9.54 -21.68
CA LEU A 43 -3.30 -10.52 -20.85
C LEU A 43 -3.88 -9.87 -19.57
N MET A 44 -3.77 -8.55 -19.44
CA MET A 44 -4.21 -7.77 -18.27
C MET A 44 -5.11 -6.62 -18.74
N ALA A 45 -6.37 -6.93 -19.04
CA ALA A 45 -7.37 -5.94 -19.41
C ALA A 45 -7.82 -5.11 -18.18
N PRO A 46 -8.40 -3.91 -18.34
CA PRO A 46 -8.97 -3.15 -17.21
C PRO A 46 -10.08 -3.89 -16.43
N THR A 47 -10.73 -4.87 -17.07
CA THR A 47 -11.75 -5.73 -16.46
C THR A 47 -11.16 -6.95 -15.73
N SER A 48 -9.84 -7.15 -15.80
CA SER A 48 -9.15 -8.21 -15.06
C SER A 48 -9.43 -8.12 -13.57
N PRO A 49 -9.96 -9.17 -12.92
CA PRO A 49 -10.19 -9.17 -11.48
C PRO A 49 -8.88 -8.93 -10.72
N LEU A 50 -8.91 -8.04 -9.74
CA LEU A 50 -7.79 -7.76 -8.84
C LEU A 50 -8.22 -8.12 -7.41
N SER A 51 -7.36 -8.83 -6.70
CA SER A 51 -7.55 -9.14 -5.28
C SER A 51 -6.22 -9.19 -4.56
N GLY A 52 -6.16 -8.82 -3.28
CA GLY A 52 -4.93 -8.97 -2.50
C GLY A 52 -4.95 -8.21 -1.18
N GLY A 53 -3.80 -8.16 -0.53
CA GLY A 53 -3.56 -7.36 0.65
C GLY A 53 -2.12 -6.88 0.77
N LEU A 54 -1.95 -5.78 1.51
CA LEU A 54 -0.69 -5.16 1.85
C LEU A 54 -0.69 -4.88 3.34
N THR A 55 0.28 -5.44 4.05
CA THR A 55 0.52 -5.14 5.46
C THR A 55 1.87 -4.48 5.60
N ILE A 56 1.90 -3.38 6.34
CA ILE A 56 3.09 -2.58 6.56
C ILE A 56 3.20 -2.33 8.07
N SER A 57 4.41 -2.49 8.61
CA SER A 57 4.73 -2.16 9.99
C SER A 57 6.09 -1.48 10.04
N LEU A 58 6.08 -0.17 10.29
CA LEU A 58 7.26 0.68 10.48
C LEU A 58 7.40 1.01 11.97
N PRO A 59 8.38 0.40 12.67
CA PRO A 59 8.64 0.73 14.07
C PRO A 59 9.19 2.15 14.26
N HIS A 60 9.87 2.68 13.24
CA HIS A 60 10.48 4.01 13.24
C HIS A 60 10.25 4.70 11.89
N LEU A 61 9.51 5.81 11.91
CA LEU A 61 9.25 6.63 10.72
C LEU A 61 10.49 7.37 10.21
N LYS A 62 11.50 7.58 11.06
CA LYS A 62 12.78 8.21 10.70
C LYS A 62 13.41 7.63 9.45
N SER A 63 13.27 6.33 9.24
CA SER A 63 13.79 5.62 8.08
C SER A 63 13.12 6.02 6.76
N ILE A 64 11.87 6.47 6.80
CA ILE A 64 11.19 7.07 5.65
C ILE A 64 11.56 8.55 5.52
N GLY A 65 11.65 9.29 6.62
CA GLY A 65 12.12 10.68 6.62
C GLY A 65 13.47 10.85 5.90
N ASP A 66 14.42 9.94 6.17
CA ASP A 66 15.73 9.92 5.51
C ASP A 66 15.63 9.78 3.96
N LEU A 67 14.52 9.24 3.42
CA LEU A 67 14.27 9.15 1.97
C LEU A 67 13.63 10.41 1.38
N LEU A 68 12.96 11.23 2.21
CA LEU A 68 12.27 12.44 1.79
C LEU A 68 13.21 13.65 1.65
N GLY A 69 14.42 13.56 2.22
CA GLY A 69 15.46 14.57 2.12
C GLY A 69 15.86 15.13 3.49
N PRO A 70 16.90 15.99 3.52
CA PRO A 70 17.46 16.49 4.78
C PRO A 70 16.55 17.47 5.54
N ASP A 71 15.60 18.12 4.84
CA ASP A 71 14.77 19.20 5.40
C ASP A 71 13.53 18.67 6.16
N VAL A 72 13.26 17.37 6.07
CA VAL A 72 12.11 16.71 6.68
C VAL A 72 12.60 15.64 7.66
N ALA A 73 12.32 15.84 8.95
CA ALA A 73 12.51 14.78 9.94
C ALA A 73 11.15 14.21 10.36
N THR A 74 11.07 12.89 10.37
CA THR A 74 9.90 12.17 10.90
C THR A 74 10.34 11.18 11.96
N ASP A 75 9.50 10.94 12.95
CA ASP A 75 9.69 9.85 13.93
C ASP A 75 8.33 9.33 14.39
N GLY A 76 8.33 8.21 15.12
CA GLY A 76 7.13 7.52 15.59
C GLY A 76 6.92 6.18 14.90
N GLN A 77 5.76 5.57 15.15
CA GLN A 77 5.41 4.25 14.60
C GLN A 77 4.25 4.37 13.63
N LEU A 78 4.25 3.53 12.59
CA LEU A 78 3.19 3.46 11.59
C LEU A 78 2.89 2.01 11.25
N ALA A 79 1.62 1.65 11.23
CA ALA A 79 1.15 0.35 10.78
C ALA A 79 -0.02 0.53 9.81
N ALA A 80 -0.05 -0.27 8.76
CA ALA A 80 -1.11 -0.28 7.76
C ALA A 80 -1.53 -1.72 7.46
N SER A 81 -2.83 -1.92 7.27
CA SER A 81 -3.38 -3.13 6.70
C SER A 81 -4.41 -2.73 5.65
N LEU A 82 -4.10 -3.03 4.40
CA LEU A 82 -4.90 -2.68 3.23
C LEU A 82 -5.27 -3.95 2.48
N THR A 83 -6.45 -3.93 1.89
CA THR A 83 -6.98 -4.98 1.02
C THR A 83 -7.36 -4.36 -0.31
N PHE A 84 -7.11 -5.11 -1.38
CA PHE A 84 -7.42 -4.72 -2.74
C PHE A 84 -8.47 -5.68 -3.29
N ALA A 85 -9.46 -5.14 -4.00
CA ALA A 85 -10.53 -5.89 -4.64
C ALA A 85 -10.98 -5.19 -5.95
N GLY A 86 -11.93 -5.79 -6.67
CA GLY A 86 -12.51 -5.21 -7.88
C GLY A 86 -11.75 -5.63 -9.14
N THR A 87 -11.42 -4.67 -10.00
CA THR A 87 -10.70 -4.92 -11.26
C THR A 87 -9.49 -4.01 -11.39
N VAL A 88 -8.57 -4.33 -12.31
CA VAL A 88 -7.36 -3.52 -12.56
C VAL A 88 -7.69 -2.08 -12.96
N GLY A 89 -8.77 -1.86 -13.72
CA GLY A 89 -9.20 -0.52 -14.14
C GLY A 89 -10.01 0.25 -13.09
N ALA A 90 -10.56 -0.44 -12.09
CA ALA A 90 -11.32 0.16 -11.00
C ALA A 90 -11.01 -0.57 -9.68
N PRO A 91 -9.76 -0.47 -9.19
CA PRO A 91 -9.37 -1.14 -7.97
C PRO A 91 -10.11 -0.51 -6.79
N LYS A 92 -10.61 -1.34 -5.88
CA LYS A 92 -11.21 -0.92 -4.61
C LYS A 92 -10.22 -1.24 -3.50
N VAL A 93 -9.81 -0.22 -2.76
CA VAL A 93 -8.90 -0.34 -1.63
C VAL A 93 -9.67 -0.07 -0.34
N SER A 94 -9.58 -0.98 0.61
CA SER A 94 -10.17 -0.84 1.95
C SER A 94 -9.17 -1.28 3.02
N GLY A 95 -9.26 -0.71 4.22
CA GLY A 95 -8.40 -1.06 5.33
C GLY A 95 -8.18 0.07 6.31
N PHE A 96 -7.06 0.03 7.01
CA PHE A 96 -6.71 1.04 8.00
C PHE A 96 -5.22 1.36 8.00
N LEU A 97 -4.93 2.60 8.39
CA LEU A 97 -3.60 3.11 8.66
C LEU A 97 -3.63 3.77 10.04
N THR A 98 -2.69 3.37 10.89
CA THR A 98 -2.54 3.93 12.22
C THR A 98 -1.11 4.40 12.44
N GLY A 99 -0.96 5.61 12.97
CA GLY A 99 0.30 6.17 13.43
C GLY A 99 0.22 6.58 14.89
N GLN A 100 1.29 6.32 15.64
CA GLN A 100 1.40 6.68 17.05
C GLN A 100 2.73 7.38 17.31
N ASP A 101 2.70 8.34 18.24
CA ASP A 101 3.85 9.18 18.60
C ASP A 101 4.53 9.80 17.36
N VAL A 102 3.71 10.22 16.39
CA VAL A 102 4.19 10.73 15.11
C VAL A 102 4.72 12.15 15.30
N ASP A 103 6.02 12.29 15.12
CA ASP A 103 6.71 13.57 15.11
C ASP A 103 7.03 13.95 13.66
N VAL A 104 6.75 15.18 13.28
CA VAL A 104 7.09 15.73 11.96
C VAL A 104 7.72 17.10 12.14
N ALA A 105 8.93 17.28 11.64
CA ALA A 105 9.61 18.56 11.60
C ALA A 105 9.92 18.95 10.15
N LEU A 106 9.45 20.14 9.77
CA LEU A 106 9.75 20.81 8.50
C LEU A 106 10.66 21.98 8.85
N TYR A 107 11.98 21.76 8.71
CA TYR A 107 12.97 22.69 9.25
C TYR A 107 13.01 24.02 8.48
N ASP A 108 12.79 23.96 7.17
CA ASP A 108 12.69 25.11 6.28
C ASP A 108 11.54 26.05 6.65
N GLN A 109 10.45 25.49 7.16
CA GLN A 109 9.23 26.19 7.53
C GLN A 109 9.17 26.55 9.02
N GLY A 110 10.12 26.05 9.83
CA GLY A 110 10.10 26.20 11.29
C GLY A 110 8.93 25.50 11.98
N ILE A 111 8.31 24.51 11.32
CA ILE A 111 7.15 23.79 11.83
C ILE A 111 7.60 22.50 12.50
N ARG A 112 7.07 22.22 13.70
CA ARG A 112 7.24 20.94 14.38
C ARG A 112 5.94 20.47 15.01
N LEU A 113 5.49 19.30 14.60
CA LEU A 113 4.40 18.55 15.21
C LEU A 113 5.02 17.44 16.05
N THR A 114 4.52 17.24 17.27
CA THR A 114 5.04 16.22 18.18
C THR A 114 3.91 15.42 18.80
N LYS A 115 4.13 14.12 19.00
CA LYS A 115 3.19 13.17 19.62
C LYS A 115 1.85 13.13 18.89
N GLY A 116 1.90 13.21 17.56
CA GLY A 116 0.72 13.06 16.72
C GLY A 116 0.18 11.64 16.76
N VAL A 117 -1.13 11.52 16.65
CA VAL A 117 -1.81 10.24 16.41
C VAL A 117 -2.52 10.35 15.07
N VAL A 118 -2.30 9.36 14.22
CA VAL A 118 -2.93 9.29 12.89
C VAL A 118 -3.83 8.07 12.88
N ARG A 119 -5.10 8.25 12.52
CA ARG A 119 -6.03 7.15 12.27
C ARG A 119 -6.77 7.44 10.99
N VAL A 120 -6.57 6.57 10.02
CA VAL A 120 -7.21 6.66 8.72
C VAL A 120 -7.85 5.32 8.44
N ALA A 121 -9.14 5.31 8.18
CA ALA A 121 -9.84 4.17 7.62
C ALA A 121 -10.07 4.42 6.13
N LEU A 122 -9.95 3.37 5.33
CA LEU A 122 -10.27 3.41 3.92
C LEU A 122 -11.41 2.44 3.66
N ASP A 123 -12.45 2.91 2.99
CA ASP A 123 -13.55 2.06 2.51
C ASP A 123 -13.78 2.30 1.03
N GLN A 124 -13.40 1.32 0.20
CA GLN A 124 -13.58 1.34 -1.25
C GLN A 124 -13.08 2.64 -1.90
N ASN A 125 -11.85 3.04 -1.54
CA ASN A 125 -11.18 4.28 -1.96
C ASN A 125 -11.71 5.58 -1.34
N VAL A 126 -12.66 5.50 -0.40
CA VAL A 126 -13.09 6.64 0.41
C VAL A 126 -12.23 6.70 1.66
N VAL A 127 -11.66 7.88 1.92
CA VAL A 127 -10.83 8.13 3.10
C VAL A 127 -11.71 8.66 4.22
N ASP A 128 -11.66 8.00 5.37
CA ASP A 128 -12.27 8.43 6.62
C ASP A 128 -11.18 8.74 7.65
N LEU A 129 -11.22 9.94 8.23
CA LEU A 129 -10.24 10.44 9.18
C LEU A 129 -10.88 10.47 10.57
N GLN A 130 -10.24 9.79 11.53
CA GLN A 130 -10.76 9.64 12.90
C GLN A 130 -9.94 10.39 13.94
#